data_AF-A0A258YMC4-F1
#
_entry.id   AF-A0A258YMC4-F1
#
_cell.length_a   1.000
_cell.length_b   1.000
_cell.length_c   1.000
_cell.angle_alpha   90.00
_cell.angle_beta   90.00
_cell.angle_gamma   90.00
#
_symmetry.space_group_name_H-M   'P 1'
#
loop_
_entity.id
_entity.type
_entity.pdbx_description
1 polymer ?
#
loop_
_entity_poly.entity_id
_entity_poly.type
_entity_poly.pdbx_seq_one_letter_code
_entity_poly.pdbx_strand_id
1 'polypeptide(L)' 'MGRGDKKTAKGKRFQGSFGKSRPANPVAAKKAAAKKAATKAS' A
#
# COMPACT_ATOMS: atom_id res chain seq x y z
N MET A 1 7.70 -14.59 2.14
CA MET A 1 6.28 -14.30 2.47
C MET A 1 5.34 -14.94 1.43
N GLY A 2 4.48 -15.86 1.86
CA GLY A 2 3.62 -16.66 0.98
C GLY A 2 2.36 -15.93 0.48
N ARG A 3 1.46 -16.67 -0.18
CA ARG A 3 0.17 -16.15 -0.69
C ARG A 3 -0.84 -15.79 0.41
N GLY A 4 -0.64 -16.29 1.64
CA GLY A 4 -1.52 -15.99 2.78
C GLY A 4 -1.24 -14.66 3.49
N ASP A 5 -0.06 -14.07 3.28
CA ASP A 5 0.35 -12.90 4.05
C ASP A 5 -0.28 -11.60 3.54
N LYS A 6 -1.31 -11.15 4.25
CA LYS A 6 -2.08 -9.92 4.00
C LYS A 6 -1.25 -8.65 4.03
N LYS A 7 -0.08 -8.65 4.65
CA LYS A 7 0.79 -7.47 4.75
C LYS A 7 1.68 -7.31 3.51
N THR A 8 1.78 -8.34 2.66
CA THR A 8 2.61 -8.29 1.44
C THR A 8 1.81 -8.02 0.17
N ALA A 9 2.49 -7.49 -0.85
CA ALA A 9 1.93 -7.34 -2.18
C ALA A 9 1.46 -8.69 -2.77
N LYS A 10 2.19 -9.79 -2.49
CA LYS A 10 1.86 -11.14 -2.98
C LYS A 10 0.57 -11.67 -2.33
N GLY A 11 0.43 -11.58 -1.00
CA GLY A 11 -0.80 -12.03 -0.35
C GLY A 11 -2.00 -11.14 -0.63
N LYS A 12 -1.79 -9.82 -0.78
CA LYS A 12 -2.83 -8.91 -1.27
C LYS A 12 -3.28 -9.23 -2.70
N ARG A 13 -2.36 -9.61 -3.60
CA ARG A 13 -2.70 -10.04 -4.97
C ARG A 13 -3.54 -11.30 -4.96
N PHE A 14 -3.15 -12.28 -4.16
CA PHE A 14 -3.87 -13.56 -4.05
C PHE A 14 -5.28 -13.40 -3.49
N GLN A 15 -5.47 -12.53 -2.49
CA GLN A 15 -6.79 -12.25 -1.93
C GLN A 15 -7.62 -11.24 -2.75
N GLY A 16 -7.11 -10.74 -3.87
CA GLY A 16 -7.80 -9.73 -4.68
C GLY A 16 -7.96 -8.35 -4.01
N SER A 17 -7.43 -8.12 -2.82
CA SER A 17 -7.63 -6.86 -2.08
C SER A 17 -6.49 -5.85 -2.28
N PHE A 18 -6.82 -4.57 -2.16
CA PHE A 18 -5.86 -3.47 -2.18
C PHE A 18 -5.42 -3.07 -0.77
N GLY A 19 -4.34 -2.30 -0.68
CA GLY A 19 -3.86 -1.76 0.59
C GLY A 19 -2.52 -1.05 0.43
N LYS A 20 -1.89 -0.67 1.56
CA LYS A 20 -0.61 0.06 1.55
C LYS A 20 0.47 -0.64 0.72
N SER A 21 0.60 -1.96 0.87
CA SER A 21 1.59 -2.77 0.16
C SER A 21 1.20 -3.13 -1.28
N ARG A 22 -0.07 -2.95 -1.66
CA ARG A 22 -0.57 -3.19 -3.03
C ARG A 22 -1.61 -2.12 -3.41
N PRO A 23 -1.16 -0.90 -3.74
CA PRO A 23 -2.07 0.20 -4.06
C PRO A 23 -2.79 -0.06 -5.39
N ALA A 24 -4.02 0.44 -5.53
CA ALA A 24 -4.76 0.40 -6.80
C ALA A 24 -4.08 1.29 -7.85
N ASN A 25 -3.74 2.52 -7.45
CA ASN A 25 -3.05 3.50 -8.29
C ASN A 25 -1.71 3.88 -7.64
N PRO A 26 -0.57 3.36 -8.14
CA PRO A 26 0.74 3.60 -7.52
C PRO A 26 1.15 5.08 -7.56
N VAL A 27 0.72 5.82 -8.58
CA VAL A 27 0.99 7.26 -8.72
C VAL A 27 0.29 8.06 -7.62
N ALA A 28 -0.98 7.76 -7.35
CA ALA A 28 -1.75 8.40 -6.29
C ALA A 28 -1.21 8.03 -4.90
N ALA A 29 -0.78 6.78 -4.71
CA ALA A 29 -0.19 6.32 -3.45
C ALA A 29 1.13 7.04 -3.12
N LYS A 30 1.98 7.32 -4.11
CA LYS A 30 3.21 8.11 -3.92
C LYS A 30 2.90 9.55 -3.50
N LYS A 31 1.94 10.21 -4.16
CA LYS A 31 1.49 11.57 -3.78
C LYS A 31 0.87 11.60 -2.38
N ALA A 32 0.06 10.60 -2.03
CA ALA A 32 -0.55 10.50 -0.70
C ALA A 32 0.48 10.20 0.41
N ALA A 33 1.52 9.42 0.11
CA ALA A 33 2.62 9.18 1.05
C ALA A 33 3.44 10.45 1.29
N ALA A 34 3.72 11.24 0.26
CA ALA A 34 4.40 12.53 0.38
C ALA A 34 3.57 13.54 1.20
N LYS A 35 2.25 13.62 0.95
CA LYS A 35 1.36 14.46 1.76
C LYS A 35 1.29 14.01 3.21
N LYS A 36 1.14 12.70 3.50
CA LYS A 36 1.13 12.18 4.88
C LYS A 36 2.45 12.37 5.63
N ALA A 37 3.58 12.40 4.93
CA ALA A 37 4.87 12.69 5.56
C ALA A 37 4.97 14.17 5.98
N ALA A 38 4.41 15.09 5.18
CA ALA A 38 4.39 16.51 5.51
C ALA A 38 3.46 16.87 6.69
N THR A 39 2.34 16.14 6.89
CA THR A 39 1.41 16.45 8.00
C THR A 39 1.80 15.85 9.34
N LYS A 40 2.81 14.96 9.40
CA LYS A 40 3.24 14.31 10.64
C LYS A 40 4.47 14.98 11.27
N ALA A 41 5.01 16.01 10.61
CA ALA A 41 6.18 16.76 11.04
C ALA A 41 5.84 18.20 11.52
N SER A 42 4.55 18.49 11.74
CA SER A 42 4.07 19.74 12.34
C SER A 42 3.31 19.48 13.62
#